data_AF-A0A8T4FPL2-F1
#
_entry.id   AF-A0A8T4FPL2-F1
#
_cell.length_a   1.000
_cell.length_b   1.000
_cell.length_c   1.000
_cell.angle_alpha   90.00
_cell.angle_beta   90.00
_cell.angle_gamma   90.00
#
_symmetry.space_group_name_H-M   'P 1'
#
loop_
_entity.id
_entity.type
_entity.pdbx_description
1 polymer ?
#
loop_
_entity_poly.entity_id
_entity_poly.type
_entity_poly.pdbx_seq_one_letter_code
_entity_poly.pdbx_strand_id
1 'polypeptide(L)' 'MHCPGKLCYRGYDIKDICGGFLGKRFGFEETAYLLLFGSLPSEKDLLEFKKYLSEVR' A
#
# COMPACT_ATOMS: atom_id res chain seq x y z
N MET A 1 3.88 -21.83 -22.05
CA MET A 1 4.02 -20.36 -21.99
C MET A 1 3.71 -19.91 -20.58
N HIS A 2 4.71 -19.54 -19.77
CA HIS A 2 4.45 -18.88 -18.49
C HIS A 2 4.07 -17.44 -18.78
N CYS A 3 2.77 -17.14 -18.82
CA CYS A 3 2.32 -15.76 -18.73
C CYS A 3 2.73 -15.25 -17.34
N PRO A 4 3.56 -14.20 -17.22
CA PRO A 4 3.75 -13.57 -15.92
C PRO A 4 2.40 -12.95 -15.56
N GLY A 5 1.63 -13.65 -14.72
CA GLY A 5 0.37 -13.15 -14.19
C GLY A 5 0.66 -11.84 -13.48
N LYS A 6 0.26 -10.72 -14.08
CA LYS A 6 0.31 -9.42 -13.42
C LYS A 6 -0.86 -9.36 -12.47
N LEU A 7 -0.58 -9.32 -11.18
CA LEU A 7 -1.58 -9.09 -10.17
C LEU A 7 -1.77 -7.57 -10.09
N CYS A 8 -2.85 -7.08 -10.70
CA CYS A 8 -3.19 -5.66 -10.69
C CYS A 8 -4.21 -5.39 -9.59
N TYR A 9 -3.95 -4.42 -8.74
CA TYR A 9 -4.90 -3.91 -7.75
C TYR A 9 -5.44 -2.56 -8.21
N ARG A 10 -6.75 -2.47 -8.48
CA ARG A 10 -7.43 -1.24 -8.97
C ARG A 10 -6.71 -0.52 -10.14
N GLY A 11 -6.04 -1.29 -11.02
CA GLY A 11 -5.31 -0.76 -12.18
C GLY A 11 -3.81 -0.49 -11.95
N TYR A 12 -3.30 -0.66 -10.72
CA TYR A 12 -1.88 -0.56 -10.39
C TYR A 12 -1.23 -1.94 -10.32
N ASP A 13 -0.01 -2.12 -10.85
CA ASP A 13 0.74 -3.37 -10.71
C ASP A 13 1.16 -3.55 -9.24
N ILE A 14 0.90 -4.71 -8.64
CA ILE A 14 1.28 -4.96 -7.25
C ILE A 14 2.79 -4.83 -7.04
N LYS A 15 3.60 -4.99 -8.09
CA LYS A 15 5.05 -4.77 -8.01
C LYS A 15 5.42 -3.30 -7.92
N ASP A 16 4.61 -2.39 -8.43
CA ASP A 16 4.80 -0.94 -8.19
C ASP A 16 4.37 -0.60 -6.76
N ILE A 17 3.28 -1.24 -6.29
CA ILE A 17 2.80 -1.15 -4.90
C ILE A 17 3.76 -1.81 -3.92
N CYS A 18 4.57 -2.80 -4.29
CA CYS A 18 5.56 -3.42 -3.41
C CYS A 18 6.99 -2.92 -3.68
N GLY A 19 7.23 -2.34 -4.86
CA GLY A 19 8.53 -1.90 -5.36
C GLY A 19 9.10 -0.73 -4.57
N GLY A 20 8.24 0.18 -4.13
CA GLY A 20 8.63 1.24 -3.18
C GLY A 20 8.99 0.73 -1.78
N PHE A 21 8.71 -0.54 -1.48
CA PHE A 21 8.70 -1.12 -0.13
C PHE A 21 9.69 -2.28 0.07
N LEU A 22 10.39 -2.69 -0.98
CA LEU A 22 11.49 -3.67 -0.96
C LEU A 22 12.66 -3.11 -0.14
N GLY A 23 12.53 -3.18 1.19
CA GLY A 23 13.57 -2.77 2.15
C GLY A 23 13.02 -2.16 3.45
N LYS A 24 11.78 -1.65 3.46
CA LYS A 24 11.18 -1.07 4.67
C LYS A 24 10.04 -1.94 5.15
N ARG A 25 10.26 -2.56 6.31
CA ARG A 25 9.33 -3.36 7.14
C ARG A 25 8.00 -2.64 7.51
N PHE A 26 7.72 -1.46 6.95
CA PHE A 26 6.66 -0.51 7.32
C PHE A 26 5.74 -0.15 6.13
N GLY A 27 5.63 -1.01 5.12
CA GLY A 27 4.73 -0.78 3.97
C GLY A 27 3.27 -1.17 4.20
N PHE A 28 2.92 -1.71 5.38
CA PHE A 28 1.58 -2.21 5.65
C PHE A 28 0.55 -1.09 5.70
N GLU A 29 0.83 -0.01 6.44
CA GLU A 29 -0.11 1.11 6.56
C GLU A 29 -0.41 1.77 5.20
N GLU A 30 0.61 2.00 4.37
CA GLU A 30 0.40 2.63 3.05
C GLU A 30 -0.34 1.70 2.08
N THR A 31 -0.02 0.41 2.11
CA THR A 31 -0.71 -0.59 1.30
C THR A 31 -2.17 -0.69 1.74
N ALA A 32 -2.46 -0.75 3.04
CA ALA A 32 -3.82 -0.77 3.57
C ALA A 32 -4.60 0.49 3.18
N TYR A 33 -3.95 1.67 3.23
CA TYR A 33 -4.56 2.92 2.76
C TYR A 33 -4.88 2.86 1.25
N LEU A 34 -3.94 2.41 0.42
CA LEU A 34 -4.15 2.26 -1.01
C LEU A 34 -5.28 1.25 -1.32
N LEU A 35 -5.38 0.17 -0.55
CA LEU A 35 -6.46 -0.81 -0.68
C LEU A 35 -7.82 -0.20 -0.31
N LEU A 36 -7.90 0.57 0.77
CA LEU A 36 -9.16 1.17 1.23
C LEU A 36 -9.60 2.32 0.31
N PHE A 37 -8.70 3.26 0.05
CA PHE A 37 -9.01 4.53 -0.61
C PHE A 37 -8.74 4.53 -2.12
N GLY A 38 -7.92 3.59 -2.64
CA GLY A 38 -7.58 3.52 -4.07
C GLY A 38 -6.59 4.59 -4.54
N SER A 39 -6.02 5.35 -3.61
CA SER A 39 -5.13 6.48 -3.85
C SER A 39 -3.87 6.34 -2.99
N LEU A 40 -2.74 6.83 -3.48
CA LEU A 40 -1.52 6.92 -2.67
C LEU A 40 -1.72 7.97 -1.57
N PRO A 41 -1.53 7.60 -0.28
CA PRO A 41 -1.59 8.58 0.80
C PRO A 41 -0.46 9.60 0.69
N SER A 42 -0.70 10.83 1.12
CA SER A 42 0.39 11.75 1.44
C SER A 42 1.05 11.39 2.78
N GLU A 43 2.25 11.89 3.07
CA GLU A 43 2.92 11.69 4.37
C GLU A 43 2.03 12.06 5.57
N LYS A 44 1.21 13.11 5.42
CA LYS A 44 0.24 13.54 6.45
C LYS A 44 -0.91 12.55 6.61
N ASP A 45 -1.51 12.11 5.50
CA ASP A 45 -2.60 11.13 5.51
C ASP A 45 -2.13 9.80 6.10
N LEU A 46 -0.89 9.42 5.78
CA LEU A 46 -0.27 8.21 6.31
C LEU A 46 -0.06 8.30 7.82
N LEU A 47 0.44 9.44 8.31
CA LEU A 47 0.65 9.67 9.74
C LEU A 47 -0.68 9.62 10.51
N GLU A 48 -1.72 10.24 9.96
CA GLU A 48 -3.06 10.23 10.56
C GLU A 48 -3.67 8.82 10.54
N PHE A 49 -3.57 8.10 9.42
CA PHE A 49 -4.03 6.73 9.30
C PHE A 49 -3.29 5.78 10.25
N LYS A 50 -1.97 5.96 10.41
CA LYS A 50 -1.16 5.21 11.38
C LYS A 50 -1.59 5.50 12.82
N LYS A 51 -1.92 6.76 13.13
CA LYS A 51 -2.45 7.14 14.45
C LYS A 51 -3.80 6.47 14.70
N TYR A 52 -4.70 6.50 13.72
CA TYR A 52 -6.00 5.83 13.79
C TYR A 52 -5.86 4.31 14.01
N LEU A 53 -4.99 3.64 13.24
CA LEU A 53 -4.70 2.21 13.43
C LEU A 53 -4.10 1.90 14.81
N SER A 54 -3.34 2.82 15.38
CA SER A 54 -2.78 2.67 16.73
C SER A 54 -3.83 2.88 17.83
N GLU A 55 -4.87 3.68 17.59
CA GLU A 55 -5.98 3.88 18.52
C GLU A 55 -6.99 2.72 18.49
N VAL A 56 -7.11 2.04 17.36
CA VAL A 56 -7.99 0.86 17.19
C VAL A 56 -7.34 -0.45 17.67
N ARG A 57 -6.08 -0.40 18.14
CA ARG A 57 -5.31 -1.57 18.57
C ARG A 57 -5.65 -2.08 19.98
#